data_AF-A0A7S2R258-F1
#
_entry.id   AF-A0A7S2R258-F1
#
_cell.length_a   1.000
_cell.length_b   1.000
_cell.length_c   1.000
_cell.angle_alpha   90.00
_cell.angle_beta   90.00
_cell.angle_gamma   90.00
#
_symmetry.space_group_name_H-M   'P 1'
#
loop_
_entity.id
_entity.type
_entity.pdbx_description
1 polymer ?
#
loop_
_entity_poly.entity_id
_entity_poly.type
_entity_poly.pdbx_seq_one_letter_code
_entity_poly.pdbx_strand_id
1 'polypeptide(L)'
;MAKYGSRNMLSIAAALMVVSSLCVSNVMGFTSSSNSRMFGITTSGVSTSSTELFLRRGGRPRGPVRVIEVKPPMNNEIEFDELRVTALSSSGKDEALGVMSKSDAIAKAKELGNLDLILINAQTKPPVCKIADYSKYRYIKEKKAKEVKKNSKASELKEVKMSYNIGDHDYQVRKKNASKFIIQGNRVRCTVVFKGREVQHDKIGVALLHRLQEDLGEICTMEGKPRREGRFLACTISPRQEVVKKIGENKRAAEKAKKKEKDQKKKDKADTTVAASEAAAVTAEVNDEQKPTSVLDLNEHDENVNESLDDLLGGDDLTDDLFS
;
A
#
# COMPACT_ATOMS: atom_id res chain seq x y z
N MET A 1 14.11 60.66 -18.83
CA MET A 1 14.08 61.18 -17.45
C MET A 1 12.64 61.60 -17.14
N ALA A 2 11.73 60.66 -16.84
CA ALA A 2 11.50 59.99 -15.55
C ALA A 2 10.71 60.84 -14.54
N LYS A 3 9.38 60.76 -14.62
CA LYS A 3 8.40 61.02 -13.54
C LYS A 3 7.04 60.44 -13.94
N TYR A 4 6.75 59.20 -13.55
CA TYR A 4 5.41 58.59 -13.43
C TYR A 4 5.63 57.36 -12.55
N GLY A 5 5.01 57.16 -11.40
CA GLY A 5 3.67 57.58 -11.00
C GLY A 5 3.01 56.32 -10.45
N SER A 6 3.24 56.07 -9.16
CA SER A 6 2.63 55.01 -8.36
C SER A 6 1.10 55.05 -8.47
N ARG A 7 0.48 53.95 -8.91
CA ARG A 7 -0.90 53.51 -8.63
C ARG A 7 -1.11 52.19 -9.36
N ASN A 8 -1.48 51.14 -8.63
CA ASN A 8 -2.31 49.98 -9.06
C ASN A 8 -1.99 48.70 -8.26
N MET A 9 -2.17 48.75 -6.93
CA MET A 9 -2.20 47.56 -6.07
C MET A 9 -3.54 47.38 -5.35
N LEU A 10 -4.59 48.11 -5.74
CA LEU A 10 -5.92 48.02 -5.11
C LEU A 10 -7.05 47.52 -6.04
N SER A 11 -6.77 47.18 -7.29
CA SER A 11 -7.83 46.80 -8.26
C SER A 11 -8.14 45.29 -8.32
N ILE A 12 -7.40 44.42 -7.63
CA ILE A 12 -7.57 42.96 -7.76
C ILE A 12 -8.43 42.38 -6.62
N ALA A 13 -8.60 43.10 -5.51
CA ALA A 13 -9.36 42.62 -4.34
C ALA A 13 -10.89 42.77 -4.46
N ALA A 14 -11.41 43.53 -5.44
CA ALA A 14 -12.83 43.82 -5.57
C ALA A 14 -13.64 42.81 -6.42
N ALA A 15 -12.99 41.84 -7.07
CA ALA A 15 -13.66 40.91 -7.99
C ALA A 15 -14.06 39.56 -7.37
N LEU A 16 -13.85 39.35 -6.06
CA LEU A 16 -14.10 38.06 -5.37
C LEU A 16 -15.24 38.10 -4.33
N MET A 17 -16.04 39.17 -4.28
CA MET A 17 -17.11 39.36 -3.27
C MET A 17 -18.54 39.50 -3.84
N VAL A 18 -18.88 38.87 -4.98
CA VAL A 18 -20.24 38.94 -5.56
C VAL A 18 -20.86 37.57 -5.93
N VAL A 19 -20.53 36.48 -5.23
CA VAL A 19 -21.25 35.19 -5.41
C VAL A 19 -21.80 34.64 -4.08
N SER A 20 -22.26 35.53 -3.21
CA SER A 20 -22.81 35.16 -1.90
C SER A 20 -24.07 35.97 -1.56
N SER A 21 -25.12 35.87 -2.39
CA SER A 21 -26.44 36.46 -2.05
C SER A 21 -27.65 35.93 -2.85
N LEU A 22 -27.76 34.61 -3.06
CA LEU A 22 -29.04 33.99 -3.43
C LEU A 22 -29.12 32.60 -2.80
N CYS A 23 -29.84 32.50 -1.67
CA CYS A 23 -30.64 31.36 -1.20
C CYS A 23 -30.94 31.53 0.30
N VAL A 24 -31.84 32.47 0.60
CA VAL A 24 -32.64 32.46 1.83
C VAL A 24 -34.07 32.17 1.39
N SER A 25 -34.78 31.36 2.19
CA SER A 25 -36.22 31.11 2.18
C SER A 25 -36.68 29.81 1.49
N ASN A 26 -36.57 28.70 2.21
CA ASN A 26 -37.71 27.77 2.23
C ASN A 26 -37.91 27.26 3.66
N VAL A 27 -38.84 27.93 4.34
CA VAL A 27 -39.26 27.71 5.72
C VAL A 27 -40.63 27.04 5.67
N MET A 28 -40.80 26.03 6.54
CA MET A 28 -42.05 25.47 7.06
C MET A 28 -42.90 24.56 6.15
N GLY A 29 -43.02 23.31 6.62
CA GLY A 29 -43.97 22.31 6.14
C GLY A 29 -43.96 21.07 7.02
N PHE A 30 -44.06 21.26 8.34
CA PHE A 30 -44.30 20.21 9.34
C PHE A 30 -45.80 19.88 9.31
N THR A 31 -46.19 18.74 8.77
CA THR A 31 -47.51 18.16 9.03
C THR A 31 -47.35 16.72 9.47
N SER A 32 -47.54 16.56 10.77
CA SER A 32 -47.92 15.34 11.47
C SER A 32 -49.01 14.57 10.73
N SER A 33 -48.77 13.28 10.47
CA SER A 33 -49.85 12.31 10.31
C SER A 33 -49.45 11.01 10.98
N SER A 34 -50.00 10.84 12.18
CA SER A 34 -50.23 9.61 12.91
C SER A 34 -50.59 8.45 11.97
N ASN A 35 -49.87 7.34 12.07
CA ASN A 35 -50.45 6.03 11.81
C ASN A 35 -49.78 4.98 12.68
N SER A 36 -50.41 4.81 13.84
CA SER A 36 -50.33 3.66 14.71
C SER A 36 -50.73 2.38 13.96
N ARG A 37 -49.78 1.48 13.73
CA ARG A 37 -50.07 0.03 13.66
C ARG A 37 -49.07 -0.71 14.52
N MET A 38 -49.51 -0.88 15.76
CA MET A 38 -49.19 -2.00 16.64
C MET A 38 -49.30 -3.31 15.86
N PHE A 39 -48.21 -4.06 15.77
CA PHE A 39 -48.26 -5.51 15.77
C PHE A 39 -47.07 -6.00 16.60
N GLY A 40 -47.37 -6.25 17.88
CA GLY A 40 -46.54 -7.08 18.72
C GLY A 40 -46.63 -8.52 18.22
N ILE A 41 -45.48 -9.17 18.11
CA ILE A 41 -45.43 -10.62 18.12
C ILE A 41 -44.78 -11.00 19.44
N THR A 42 -45.65 -11.51 20.30
CA THR A 42 -45.37 -12.08 21.60
C THR A 42 -44.45 -13.29 21.49
N THR A 43 -43.55 -13.36 22.47
CA THR A 43 -42.72 -14.50 22.82
C THR A 43 -43.53 -15.74 23.19
N SER A 44 -43.18 -16.89 22.63
CA SER A 44 -43.29 -18.17 23.33
C SER A 44 -42.25 -19.13 22.76
N GLY A 45 -41.29 -19.52 23.62
CA GLY A 45 -40.36 -20.59 23.32
C GLY A 45 -41.04 -21.94 23.33
N VAL A 46 -40.57 -22.84 22.47
CA VAL A 46 -40.65 -24.28 22.70
C VAL A 46 -39.31 -24.87 22.26
N SER A 47 -38.62 -25.44 23.25
CA SER A 47 -37.47 -26.32 23.13
C SER A 47 -37.93 -27.71 22.69
N THR A 48 -37.30 -28.26 21.66
CA THR A 48 -37.04 -29.70 21.43
C THR A 48 -36.06 -29.78 20.25
N SER A 49 -34.77 -29.91 20.51
CA SER A 49 -34.03 -31.19 20.47
C SER A 49 -34.19 -31.97 19.15
N SER A 50 -33.05 -32.23 18.51
CA SER A 50 -32.86 -33.26 17.48
C SER A 50 -33.17 -32.88 16.02
N THR A 51 -32.35 -32.00 15.46
CA THR A 51 -31.75 -32.24 14.14
C THR A 51 -30.27 -31.86 14.18
N GLU A 52 -29.51 -32.64 14.94
CA GLU A 52 -28.16 -32.96 14.49
C GLU A 52 -28.25 -33.52 13.08
N LEU A 53 -27.82 -32.75 12.06
CA LEU A 53 -27.33 -33.29 10.78
C LEU A 53 -26.78 -32.21 9.82
N PHE A 54 -26.02 -31.23 10.32
CA PHE A 54 -25.25 -30.34 9.41
C PHE A 54 -23.82 -30.02 9.86
N LEU A 55 -23.24 -30.87 10.71
CA LEU A 55 -21.80 -30.87 11.00
C LEU A 55 -21.19 -32.26 10.73
N ARG A 56 -21.26 -32.77 9.50
CA ARG A 56 -20.41 -33.91 9.07
C ARG A 56 -20.39 -34.21 7.57
N ARG A 57 -20.16 -33.19 6.74
CA ARG A 57 -19.37 -33.38 5.52
C ARG A 57 -18.32 -32.28 5.47
N GLY A 58 -17.08 -32.65 5.76
CA GLY A 58 -15.90 -31.85 5.45
C GLY A 58 -15.84 -31.63 3.95
N GLY A 59 -16.61 -30.64 3.48
CA GLY A 59 -16.52 -30.15 2.12
C GLY A 59 -15.12 -29.59 1.95
N ARG A 60 -14.31 -30.24 1.12
CA ARG A 60 -13.04 -29.69 0.65
C ARG A 60 -13.29 -28.21 0.29
N PRO A 61 -12.43 -27.27 0.70
CA PRO A 61 -12.61 -25.86 0.36
C PRO A 61 -12.87 -25.81 -1.14
N ARG A 62 -14.03 -25.25 -1.54
CA ARG A 62 -14.34 -25.12 -2.96
C ARG A 62 -13.14 -24.41 -3.58
N GLY A 63 -12.51 -25.08 -4.55
CA GLY A 63 -11.36 -24.51 -5.24
C GLY A 63 -11.68 -23.11 -5.77
N PRO A 64 -10.67 -22.31 -6.09
CA PRO A 64 -10.88 -20.95 -6.56
C PRO A 64 -11.92 -20.95 -7.68
N VAL A 65 -12.96 -20.13 -7.52
CA VAL A 65 -14.02 -19.98 -8.52
C VAL A 65 -13.33 -19.60 -9.83
N ARG A 66 -13.49 -20.43 -10.87
CA ARG A 66 -12.99 -20.11 -12.20
C ARG A 66 -13.74 -18.86 -12.67
N VAL A 67 -13.06 -17.73 -12.72
CA VAL A 67 -13.62 -16.51 -13.30
C VAL A 67 -13.74 -16.77 -14.79
N ILE A 68 -14.98 -16.91 -15.28
CA ILE A 68 -15.25 -17.02 -16.72
C ILE A 68 -14.98 -15.64 -17.32
N GLU A 69 -13.96 -15.53 -18.18
CA GLU A 69 -13.66 -14.29 -18.87
C GLU A 69 -14.75 -14.00 -19.90
N VAL A 70 -15.58 -12.98 -19.63
CA VAL A 70 -16.61 -12.54 -20.57
C VAL A 70 -15.92 -11.82 -21.74
N LYS A 71 -15.94 -12.47 -22.92
CA LYS A 71 -15.42 -11.92 -24.17
C LYS A 71 -16.30 -10.72 -24.60
N PRO A 72 -15.72 -9.56 -24.94
CA PRO A 72 -16.49 -8.47 -25.52
C PRO A 72 -17.03 -8.86 -26.91
N PRO A 73 -18.25 -8.43 -27.27
CA PRO A 73 -18.81 -8.73 -28.58
C PRO A 73 -17.99 -8.06 -29.69
N MET A 74 -17.83 -8.77 -30.81
CA MET A 74 -17.00 -8.35 -31.93
C MET A 74 -17.67 -8.51 -33.28
N ASN A 75 -17.26 -7.66 -34.25
CA ASN A 75 -17.68 -7.72 -35.64
C ASN A 75 -19.22 -7.81 -35.78
N ASN A 76 -19.72 -8.99 -36.16
CA ASN A 76 -21.15 -9.23 -36.40
C ASN A 76 -21.97 -9.32 -35.11
N GLU A 77 -21.35 -9.67 -33.98
CA GLU A 77 -22.00 -9.79 -32.66
C GLU A 77 -22.41 -8.41 -32.09
N ILE A 78 -21.96 -7.31 -32.69
CA ILE A 78 -22.31 -5.95 -32.28
C ILE A 78 -23.71 -5.61 -32.81
N GLU A 79 -24.66 -5.33 -31.93
CA GLU A 79 -26.07 -5.10 -32.33
C GLU A 79 -26.37 -3.69 -32.84
N PHE A 80 -25.45 -2.74 -32.65
CA PHE A 80 -25.67 -1.32 -32.97
C PHE A 80 -25.28 -0.95 -34.40
N ASP A 81 -26.09 -0.11 -35.04
CA ASP A 81 -25.86 0.35 -36.42
C ASP A 81 -24.93 1.55 -36.52
N GLU A 82 -25.04 2.51 -35.61
CA GLU A 82 -24.17 3.70 -35.55
C GLU A 82 -23.10 3.55 -34.48
N LEU A 83 -21.83 3.65 -34.86
CA LEU A 83 -20.69 3.40 -33.98
C LEU A 83 -19.70 4.55 -34.03
N ARG A 84 -19.13 4.92 -32.88
CA ARG A 84 -17.95 5.77 -32.81
C ARG A 84 -16.70 4.91 -32.86
N VAL A 85 -15.90 5.05 -33.91
CA VAL A 85 -14.79 4.14 -34.19
C VAL A 85 -13.45 4.79 -33.91
N THR A 86 -12.59 4.04 -33.22
CA THR A 86 -11.18 4.36 -33.01
C THR A 86 -10.32 3.29 -33.69
N ALA A 87 -9.27 3.71 -34.39
CA ALA A 87 -8.33 2.80 -35.05
C ALA A 87 -6.92 3.00 -34.49
N LEU A 88 -6.10 1.96 -34.55
CA LEU A 88 -4.70 2.06 -34.19
C LEU A 88 -3.92 2.57 -35.41
N SER A 89 -3.43 3.80 -35.34
CA SER A 89 -2.61 4.39 -36.41
C SER A 89 -1.21 3.75 -36.41
N SER A 90 -0.49 3.83 -37.54
CA SER A 90 0.87 3.27 -37.70
C SER A 90 1.85 3.79 -36.63
N SER A 91 1.60 4.99 -36.09
CA SER A 91 2.36 5.58 -34.98
C SER A 91 2.06 5.00 -33.59
N GLY A 92 1.20 3.97 -33.48
CA GLY A 92 0.85 3.31 -32.23
C GLY A 92 -0.08 4.11 -31.30
N LYS A 93 -0.68 5.20 -31.79
CA LYS A 93 -1.68 6.00 -31.09
C LYS A 93 -3.09 5.68 -31.60
N ASP A 94 -4.07 5.80 -30.70
CA ASP A 94 -5.48 5.62 -31.01
C ASP A 94 -6.00 6.87 -31.75
N GLU A 95 -6.34 6.72 -33.03
CA GLU A 95 -6.88 7.77 -33.90
C GLU A 95 -8.40 7.60 -34.02
N ALA A 96 -9.13 8.71 -33.86
CA ALA A 96 -10.58 8.69 -33.95
C ALA A 96 -11.02 8.85 -35.42
N LEU A 97 -11.63 7.81 -35.99
CA LEU A 97 -12.15 7.83 -37.36
C LEU A 97 -13.54 8.48 -37.48
N GLY A 98 -14.11 8.91 -36.34
CA GLY A 98 -15.42 9.56 -36.26
C GLY A 98 -16.57 8.59 -35.98
N VAL A 99 -17.79 9.04 -36.28
CA VAL A 99 -19.01 8.23 -36.22
C VAL A 99 -19.26 7.65 -37.60
N MET A 100 -19.51 6.35 -37.68
CA MET A 100 -19.76 5.63 -38.94
C MET A 100 -20.73 4.47 -38.72
N SER A 101 -21.25 3.91 -39.80
CA SER A 101 -22.10 2.72 -39.74
C SER A 101 -21.30 1.48 -39.36
N LYS A 102 -21.96 0.45 -38.82
CA LYS A 102 -21.37 -0.86 -38.50
C LYS A 102 -20.73 -1.50 -39.74
N SER A 103 -21.39 -1.44 -40.89
CA SER A 103 -20.88 -1.98 -42.15
C SER A 103 -19.58 -1.29 -42.56
N ASP A 104 -19.53 0.03 -42.49
CA ASP A 104 -18.35 0.80 -42.88
C ASP A 104 -17.19 0.57 -41.91
N ALA A 105 -17.50 0.44 -40.61
CA ALA A 105 -16.52 0.11 -39.58
C ALA A 105 -15.85 -1.26 -39.82
N ILE A 106 -16.65 -2.26 -40.21
CA ILE A 106 -16.16 -3.60 -40.55
C ILE A 106 -15.35 -3.57 -41.85
N ALA A 107 -15.79 -2.80 -42.85
CA ALA A 107 -15.04 -2.63 -44.10
C ALA A 107 -13.65 -2.03 -43.84
N LYS A 108 -13.58 -0.94 -43.07
CA LYS A 108 -12.30 -0.32 -42.68
C LYS A 108 -11.41 -1.26 -41.87
N ALA A 109 -11.98 -2.08 -41.00
CA ALA A 109 -11.22 -3.07 -40.23
C ALA A 109 -10.56 -4.12 -41.15
N LYS A 110 -11.22 -4.50 -42.25
CA LYS A 110 -10.65 -5.37 -43.29
C LYS A 110 -9.56 -4.69 -44.10
N GLU A 111 -9.80 -3.45 -44.53
CA GLU A 111 -8.83 -2.63 -45.30
C GLU A 111 -7.51 -2.42 -44.56
N LEU A 112 -7.56 -2.19 -43.24
CA LEU A 112 -6.39 -1.95 -42.40
C LEU A 112 -5.58 -3.21 -42.05
N GLY A 113 -5.94 -4.36 -42.62
CA GLY A 113 -5.20 -5.63 -42.46
C GLY A 113 -5.96 -6.72 -41.73
N ASN A 114 -7.27 -6.89 -42.03
CA ASN A 114 -8.13 -7.94 -41.45
C ASN A 114 -8.13 -7.95 -39.91
N LEU A 115 -8.34 -6.77 -39.33
CA LEU A 115 -8.48 -6.58 -37.88
C LEU A 115 -9.92 -6.78 -37.43
N ASP A 116 -10.11 -6.96 -36.12
CA ASP A 116 -11.44 -7.07 -35.51
C ASP A 116 -11.96 -5.70 -35.05
N LEU A 117 -13.28 -5.52 -35.17
CA LEU A 117 -14.03 -4.44 -34.54
C LEU A 117 -14.51 -4.90 -33.16
N ILE A 118 -13.92 -4.33 -32.10
CA ILE A 118 -14.19 -4.71 -30.71
C ILE A 118 -15.04 -3.63 -30.04
N LEU A 119 -16.16 -4.01 -29.43
CA LEU A 119 -16.96 -3.11 -28.61
C LEU A 119 -16.29 -2.86 -27.25
N ILE A 120 -15.87 -1.63 -26.99
CA ILE A 120 -15.26 -1.24 -25.70
C ILE A 120 -16.33 -0.79 -24.71
N ASN A 121 -17.16 0.16 -25.12
CA ASN A 121 -18.18 0.77 -24.27
C ASN A 121 -19.53 0.81 -25.00
N ALA A 122 -20.49 0.03 -24.50
CA ALA A 122 -21.87 0.01 -24.99
C ALA A 122 -22.76 1.11 -24.38
N GLN A 123 -22.34 1.73 -23.28
CA GLN A 123 -23.16 2.67 -22.50
C GLN A 123 -23.25 4.07 -23.11
N THR A 124 -22.35 4.43 -24.02
CA THR A 124 -22.33 5.74 -24.67
C THR A 124 -23.23 5.72 -25.91
N LYS A 125 -23.92 6.83 -26.20
CA LYS A 125 -24.68 7.04 -27.45
C LYS A 125 -23.96 8.11 -28.28
N PRO A 126 -23.30 7.78 -29.41
CA PRO A 126 -23.11 6.45 -30.00
C PRO A 126 -22.08 5.56 -29.25
N PRO A 127 -22.21 4.22 -29.33
CA PRO A 127 -21.30 3.25 -28.69
C PRO A 127 -19.88 3.35 -29.25
N VAL A 128 -18.87 3.09 -28.40
CA VAL A 128 -17.46 3.21 -28.78
C VAL A 128 -16.88 1.85 -29.12
N CYS A 129 -16.45 1.73 -30.38
CA CYS A 129 -15.77 0.57 -30.92
C CYS A 129 -14.31 0.90 -31.24
N LYS A 130 -13.45 -0.12 -31.17
CA LYS A 130 -12.04 -0.04 -31.50
C LYS A 130 -11.67 -1.10 -32.50
N ILE A 131 -11.00 -0.70 -33.58
CA ILE A 131 -10.42 -1.60 -34.57
C ILE A 131 -9.04 -2.04 -34.06
N ALA A 132 -8.91 -3.31 -33.69
CA ALA A 132 -7.67 -3.91 -33.23
C ALA A 132 -7.75 -5.45 -33.26
N ASP A 133 -6.60 -6.11 -33.32
CA ASP A 133 -6.51 -7.55 -33.08
C ASP A 133 -6.90 -7.87 -31.62
N TYR A 134 -7.90 -8.73 -31.45
CA TYR A 134 -8.43 -9.12 -30.14
C TYR A 134 -7.37 -9.70 -29.20
N SER A 135 -6.45 -10.53 -29.73
CA SER A 135 -5.44 -11.22 -28.92
C SER A 135 -4.46 -10.22 -28.32
N LYS A 136 -4.00 -9.27 -29.13
CA LYS A 136 -3.10 -8.19 -28.69
C LYS A 136 -3.81 -7.23 -27.73
N TYR A 137 -5.06 -6.87 -28.03
CA TYR A 137 -5.86 -6.01 -27.16
C TYR A 137 -6.06 -6.62 -25.77
N ARG A 138 -6.42 -7.92 -25.69
CA ARG A 138 -6.57 -8.65 -24.42
C ARG A 138 -5.28 -8.62 -23.61
N TYR A 139 -4.14 -8.95 -24.25
CA TYR A 139 -2.84 -8.94 -23.59
C TYR A 139 -2.50 -7.56 -23.01
N ILE A 140 -2.69 -6.49 -23.79
CA ILE A 140 -2.42 -5.11 -23.34
C ILE A 140 -3.36 -4.72 -22.20
N LYS A 141 -4.65 -5.05 -22.30
CA LYS A 141 -5.65 -4.77 -21.25
C LYS A 141 -5.30 -5.49 -19.96
N GLU A 142 -4.93 -6.76 -20.02
CA GLU A 142 -4.49 -7.53 -18.87
C GLU A 142 -3.18 -7.00 -18.26
N LYS A 143 -2.19 -6.67 -19.09
CA LYS A 143 -0.92 -6.12 -18.64
C LYS A 143 -1.15 -4.80 -17.89
N LYS A 144 -1.93 -3.89 -18.48
CA LYS A 144 -2.35 -2.64 -17.82
C LYS A 144 -3.12 -2.91 -16.53
N ALA A 145 -4.06 -3.85 -16.52
CA ALA A 145 -4.79 -4.21 -15.30
C ALA A 145 -3.87 -4.77 -14.20
N LYS A 146 -2.88 -5.59 -14.57
CA LYS A 146 -1.86 -6.11 -13.65
C LYS A 146 -0.95 -5.01 -13.12
N GLU A 147 -0.52 -4.07 -13.97
CA GLU A 147 0.27 -2.90 -13.57
C GLU A 147 -0.50 -1.98 -12.62
N VAL A 148 -1.77 -1.68 -12.93
CA VAL A 148 -2.65 -0.90 -12.06
C VAL A 148 -2.80 -1.59 -10.70
N LYS A 149 -3.09 -2.90 -10.67
CA LYS A 149 -3.20 -3.67 -9.42
C LYS A 149 -1.92 -3.68 -8.60
N LYS A 150 -0.75 -3.77 -9.25
CA LYS A 150 0.56 -3.72 -8.58
C LYS A 150 0.86 -2.34 -8.02
N ASN A 151 0.48 -1.27 -8.74
CA ASN A 151 0.73 0.11 -8.35
C ASN A 151 -0.25 0.59 -7.28
N SER A 152 -1.50 0.13 -7.31
CA SER A 152 -2.50 0.40 -6.30
C SER A 152 -2.20 -0.41 -5.04
N LYS A 153 -1.48 0.18 -4.09
CA LYS A 153 -1.40 -0.37 -2.74
C LYS A 153 -2.76 -0.23 -2.07
N ALA A 154 -3.40 -1.33 -1.74
CA ALA A 154 -4.62 -1.31 -0.95
C ALA A 154 -4.30 -0.73 0.44
N SER A 155 -4.99 0.34 0.82
CA SER A 155 -4.92 0.83 2.20
C SER A 155 -5.68 -0.14 3.09
N GLU A 156 -4.95 -0.84 3.94
CA GLU A 156 -5.54 -1.73 4.94
C GLU A 156 -5.97 -0.93 6.17
N LEU A 157 -6.97 -1.45 6.90
CA LEU A 157 -7.35 -0.93 8.20
C LEU A 157 -6.53 -1.66 9.26
N LYS A 158 -5.59 -0.96 9.89
CA LYS A 158 -4.79 -1.47 11.01
C LYS A 158 -5.41 -1.03 12.33
N GLU A 159 -5.33 -1.89 13.35
CA GLU A 159 -5.87 -1.57 14.66
C GLU A 159 -4.73 -1.32 15.67
N VAL A 160 -4.85 -0.24 16.45
CA VAL A 160 -3.98 0.05 17.58
C VAL A 160 -4.83 0.11 18.84
N LYS A 161 -4.65 -0.90 19.70
CA LYS A 161 -5.36 -0.99 20.99
C LYS A 161 -4.53 -0.34 22.09
N MET A 162 -5.21 0.38 22.97
CA MET A 162 -4.64 1.04 24.15
C MET A 162 -5.53 0.74 25.36
N SER A 163 -4.92 0.63 26.54
CA SER A 163 -5.66 0.49 27.80
C SER A 163 -6.13 1.86 28.27
N TYR A 164 -7.22 1.89 29.04
CA TYR A 164 -7.72 3.11 29.70
C TYR A 164 -6.64 3.84 30.53
N ASN A 165 -5.92 3.09 31.37
CA ASN A 165 -4.80 3.60 32.14
C ASN A 165 -3.49 3.15 31.48
N ILE A 166 -2.91 4.02 30.64
CA ILE A 166 -1.66 3.77 29.92
C ILE A 166 -0.53 4.59 30.53
N GLY A 167 0.64 3.96 30.74
CA GLY A 167 1.85 4.69 31.13
C GLY A 167 2.51 5.40 29.95
N ASP A 168 3.34 6.40 30.23
CA ASP A 168 3.96 7.23 29.18
C ASP A 168 4.82 6.42 28.19
N HIS A 169 5.54 5.41 28.67
CA HIS A 169 6.37 4.57 27.81
C HIS A 169 5.53 3.73 26.82
N ASP A 170 4.48 3.05 27.29
CA ASP A 170 3.59 2.28 26.42
C ASP A 170 2.85 3.20 25.44
N TYR A 171 2.43 4.38 25.89
CA TYR A 171 1.82 5.39 25.01
C TYR A 171 2.75 5.78 23.85
N GLN A 172 4.04 6.02 24.12
CA GLN A 172 5.00 6.32 23.06
C GLN A 172 5.18 5.16 22.06
N VAL A 173 5.16 3.91 22.53
CA VAL A 173 5.22 2.73 21.66
C VAL A 173 3.99 2.67 20.75
N ARG A 174 2.79 2.89 21.30
CA ARG A 174 1.53 2.91 20.53
C ARG A 174 1.50 4.06 19.53
N LYS A 175 1.94 5.26 19.92
CA LYS A 175 2.12 6.42 19.03
C LYS A 175 3.07 6.10 17.88
N LYS A 176 4.22 5.48 18.14
CA LYS A 176 5.19 5.06 17.12
C LYS A 176 4.59 4.03 16.15
N ASN A 177 3.77 3.11 16.64
CA ASN A 177 3.10 2.13 15.78
C ASN A 177 2.02 2.78 14.91
N ALA A 178 1.20 3.66 15.49
CA ALA A 178 0.22 4.43 14.74
C ALA A 178 0.88 5.28 13.65
N SER A 179 1.98 5.99 13.97
CA SER A 179 2.71 6.81 12.98
C SER A 179 3.33 5.96 11.87
N LYS A 180 3.90 4.79 12.19
CA LYS A 180 4.39 3.84 11.18
C LYS A 180 3.30 3.42 10.20
N PHE A 181 2.11 3.05 10.68
CA PHE A 181 0.99 2.64 9.82
C PHE A 181 0.48 3.77 8.95
N ILE A 182 0.39 4.99 9.49
CA ILE A 182 -0.03 6.18 8.74
C ILE A 182 0.98 6.53 7.65
N ILE A 183 2.29 6.48 7.94
CA ILE A 183 3.35 6.72 6.94
C ILE A 183 3.37 5.64 5.85
N GLN A 184 2.92 4.42 6.16
CA GLN A 184 2.74 3.37 5.15
C GLN A 184 1.52 3.62 4.25
N GLY A 185 0.65 4.58 4.61
CA GLY A 185 -0.58 4.91 3.89
C GLY A 185 -1.79 4.08 4.31
N ASN A 186 -1.73 3.43 5.47
CA ASN A 186 -2.85 2.66 6.02
C ASN A 186 -3.76 3.54 6.89
N ARG A 187 -5.03 3.16 6.98
CA ARG A 187 -5.99 3.74 7.93
C ARG A 187 -5.82 3.05 9.26
N VAL A 188 -5.87 3.81 10.35
CA VAL A 188 -5.65 3.27 11.70
C VAL A 188 -6.89 3.45 12.54
N ARG A 189 -7.44 2.33 13.02
CA ARG A 189 -8.47 2.31 14.05
C ARG A 189 -7.80 2.28 15.42
N CYS A 190 -7.86 3.40 16.14
CA CYS A 190 -7.39 3.51 17.51
C CYS A 190 -8.52 3.14 18.47
N THR A 191 -8.29 2.12 19.29
CA THR A 191 -9.30 1.58 20.22
C THR A 191 -8.78 1.67 21.65
N VAL A 192 -9.50 2.36 22.53
CA VAL A 192 -9.29 2.32 23.99
C VAL A 192 -10.18 1.23 24.58
N VAL A 193 -9.57 0.33 25.35
CA VAL A 193 -10.26 -0.78 26.02
C VAL A 193 -10.54 -0.40 27.46
N PHE A 194 -11.80 -0.52 27.87
CA PHE A 194 -12.21 -0.42 29.26
C PHE A 194 -12.46 -1.81 29.85
N LYS A 195 -12.14 -1.98 31.14
CA LYS A 195 -12.41 -3.21 31.88
C LYS A 195 -13.50 -2.98 32.94
N GLY A 196 -14.53 -3.82 32.94
CA GLY A 196 -15.51 -3.90 34.03
C GLY A 196 -16.22 -2.58 34.34
N ARG A 197 -15.89 -1.95 35.46
CA ARG A 197 -16.51 -0.69 35.93
C ARG A 197 -15.88 0.57 35.33
N GLU A 198 -14.75 0.43 34.63
CA GLU A 198 -14.01 1.55 34.04
C GLU A 198 -14.76 2.22 32.88
N VAL A 199 -15.81 1.58 32.34
CA VAL A 199 -16.60 2.12 31.22
C VAL A 199 -17.43 3.35 31.60
N GLN A 200 -17.41 3.78 32.85
CA GLN A 200 -17.96 5.08 33.27
C GLN A 200 -17.01 6.24 32.97
N HIS A 201 -15.71 5.97 32.81
CA HIS A 201 -14.68 6.96 32.58
C HIS A 201 -14.40 7.22 31.09
N ASP A 202 -15.45 7.32 30.28
CA ASP A 202 -15.34 7.59 28.84
C ASP A 202 -14.55 8.89 28.55
N LYS A 203 -14.70 9.91 29.42
CA LYS A 203 -14.05 11.22 29.28
C LYS A 203 -12.52 11.11 29.16
N ILE A 204 -11.90 10.22 29.95
CA ILE A 204 -10.45 10.02 29.94
C ILE A 204 -10.01 9.27 28.68
N GLY A 205 -10.80 8.28 28.23
CA GLY A 205 -10.54 7.62 26.94
C GLY A 205 -10.63 8.57 25.76
N VAL A 206 -11.61 9.49 25.78
CA VAL A 206 -11.78 10.53 24.76
C VAL A 206 -10.58 11.49 24.77
N ALA A 207 -10.16 11.95 25.95
CA ALA A 207 -8.99 12.82 26.10
C ALA A 207 -7.70 12.15 25.57
N LEU A 208 -7.51 10.85 25.83
CA LEU A 208 -6.38 10.09 25.34
C LEU A 208 -6.36 10.01 23.80
N LEU A 209 -7.51 9.77 23.16
CA LEU A 209 -7.62 9.75 21.70
C LEU A 209 -7.36 11.12 21.07
N HIS A 210 -7.82 12.20 21.71
CA HIS A 210 -7.51 13.57 21.27
C HIS A 210 -6.03 13.91 21.43
N ARG A 211 -5.41 13.55 22.56
CA ARG A 211 -3.96 13.68 22.77
C ARG A 211 -3.17 12.96 21.66
N LEU A 212 -3.57 11.75 21.31
CA LEU A 212 -2.94 10.98 20.24
C LEU A 212 -3.11 11.63 18.87
N GLN A 213 -4.27 12.24 18.60
CA GLN A 213 -4.50 12.99 17.37
C GLN A 213 -3.59 14.23 17.30
N GLU A 214 -3.50 15.02 18.36
CA GLU A 214 -2.61 16.21 18.42
C GLU A 214 -1.15 15.81 18.20
N ASP A 215 -0.74 14.71 18.83
CA ASP A 215 0.60 14.15 18.75
C ASP A 215 0.99 13.62 17.35
N LEU A 216 0.01 13.17 16.56
CA LEU A 216 0.20 12.70 15.19
C LEU A 216 -0.05 13.79 14.14
N GLY A 217 -0.81 14.81 14.53
CA GLY A 217 -1.00 16.11 13.88
C GLY A 217 -0.95 16.06 12.37
N GLU A 218 0.01 16.80 11.81
CA GLU A 218 0.16 17.13 10.38
C GLU A 218 0.11 15.93 9.41
N ILE A 219 0.43 14.73 9.90
CA ILE A 219 0.51 13.51 9.07
C ILE A 219 -0.88 12.88 8.88
N CYS A 220 -1.85 13.21 9.75
CA CYS A 220 -3.12 12.49 9.84
C CYS A 220 -4.34 13.41 9.97
N THR A 221 -5.52 12.84 9.74
CA THR A 221 -6.80 13.52 9.88
C THR A 221 -7.78 12.56 10.53
N MET A 222 -8.50 13.03 11.54
CA MET A 222 -9.54 12.25 12.21
C MET A 222 -10.79 12.23 11.34
N GLU A 223 -11.30 11.05 10.98
CA GLU A 223 -12.47 10.93 10.10
C GLU A 223 -13.79 11.13 10.83
N GLY A 224 -13.82 10.86 12.14
CA GLY A 224 -15.02 10.94 12.95
C GLY A 224 -14.70 11.09 14.43
N LYS A 225 -15.67 11.60 15.18
CA LYS A 225 -15.56 11.74 16.64
C LYS A 225 -15.37 10.36 17.30
N PRO A 226 -14.65 10.27 18.42
CA PRO A 226 -14.56 9.04 19.19
C PRO A 226 -15.95 8.50 19.52
N ARG A 227 -16.22 7.26 19.11
CA ARG A 227 -17.52 6.60 19.33
C ARG A 227 -17.33 5.41 20.26
N ARG A 228 -18.27 5.27 21.21
CA ARG A 228 -18.33 4.11 22.10
C ARG A 228 -18.97 2.93 21.39
N GLU A 229 -18.26 1.81 21.39
CA GLU A 229 -18.65 0.51 20.85
C GLU A 229 -18.60 -0.52 22.00
N GLY A 230 -19.62 -0.49 22.87
CA GLY A 230 -19.70 -1.37 24.04
C GLY A 230 -18.64 -1.07 25.09
N ARG A 231 -17.68 -2.00 25.25
CA ARG A 231 -16.51 -1.87 26.15
C ARG A 231 -15.31 -1.16 25.52
N PHE A 232 -15.45 -0.71 24.28
CA PHE A 232 -14.40 -0.05 23.53
C PHE A 232 -14.81 1.38 23.21
N LEU A 233 -13.84 2.29 23.20
CA LEU A 233 -13.98 3.61 22.59
C LEU A 233 -13.04 3.67 21.39
N ALA A 234 -13.60 3.81 20.20
CA ALA A 234 -12.85 3.73 18.95
C ALA A 234 -12.92 5.03 18.17
N CYS A 235 -11.83 5.33 17.46
CA CYS A 235 -11.76 6.37 16.45
C CYS A 235 -10.91 5.90 15.27
N THR A 236 -11.29 6.29 14.05
CA THR A 236 -10.53 6.02 12.84
C THR A 236 -9.77 7.27 12.41
N ILE A 237 -8.46 7.08 12.24
CA ILE A 237 -7.52 8.10 11.76
C ILE A 237 -7.09 7.73 10.35
N SER A 238 -7.20 8.70 9.45
CA SER A 238 -6.78 8.55 8.05
C SER A 238 -5.50 9.32 7.75
N PRO A 239 -4.65 8.78 6.86
CA PRO A 239 -3.42 9.45 6.46
C PRO A 239 -3.72 10.64 5.55
N ARG A 240 -3.04 11.76 5.79
CA ARG A 240 -3.03 12.88 4.84
C ARG A 240 -2.11 12.53 3.68
N GLN A 241 -2.70 12.12 2.55
CA GLN A 241 -1.97 11.53 1.43
C GLN A 241 -0.83 12.41 0.88
N GLU A 242 -1.01 13.72 0.86
CA GLU A 242 0.01 14.68 0.38
C GLU A 242 1.28 14.64 1.23
N VAL A 243 1.14 14.62 2.56
CA VAL A 243 2.25 14.64 3.51
C VAL A 243 2.96 13.29 3.52
N VAL A 244 2.19 12.20 3.48
CA VAL A 244 2.74 10.83 3.46
C VAL A 244 3.54 10.56 2.19
N LYS A 245 3.11 11.07 1.02
CA LYS A 245 3.87 10.96 -0.24
C LYS A 245 5.24 11.64 -0.13
N LYS A 246 5.30 12.87 0.39
CA LYS A 246 6.56 13.60 0.61
C LYS A 246 7.52 12.86 1.54
N ILE A 247 7.01 12.34 2.66
CA ILE A 247 7.80 11.55 3.62
C ILE A 247 8.31 10.25 2.96
N GLY A 248 7.46 9.59 2.17
CA GLY A 248 7.83 8.38 1.44
C GLY A 248 8.92 8.60 0.40
N GLU A 249 8.86 9.71 -0.34
CA GLU A 249 9.89 10.11 -1.31
C GLU A 249 11.23 10.41 -0.63
N ASN A 250 11.21 11.16 0.48
CA ASN A 250 12.40 11.46 1.27
C ASN A 250 13.06 10.20 1.84
N LYS A 251 12.27 9.25 2.36
CA LYS A 251 12.78 7.96 2.85
C LYS A 251 13.42 7.13 1.74
N ARG A 252 12.77 7.03 0.57
CA ARG A 252 13.32 6.33 -0.60
C ARG A 252 14.60 6.99 -1.12
N ALA A 253 14.68 8.32 -1.10
CA ALA A 253 15.87 9.06 -1.48
C ALA A 253 17.04 8.80 -0.51
N ALA A 254 16.77 8.82 0.80
CA ALA A 254 17.76 8.53 1.84
C ALA A 254 18.27 7.08 1.78
N GLU A 255 17.39 6.10 1.55
CA GLU A 255 17.79 4.69 1.38
C GLU A 255 18.65 4.49 0.13
N LYS A 256 18.32 5.16 -0.98
CA LYS A 256 19.15 5.13 -2.20
C LYS A 256 20.52 5.76 -1.98
N ALA A 257 20.61 6.85 -1.20
CA ALA A 257 21.89 7.48 -0.87
C ALA A 257 22.76 6.55 0.01
N LYS A 258 22.18 5.96 1.05
CA LYS A 258 22.88 4.99 1.92
C LYS A 258 23.35 3.74 1.18
N LYS A 259 22.56 3.25 0.21
CA LYS A 259 22.95 2.11 -0.63
C LYS A 259 24.15 2.47 -1.52
N LYS A 260 24.15 3.63 -2.16
CA LYS A 260 25.29 4.13 -2.96
C LYS A 260 26.56 4.28 -2.12
N GLU A 261 26.46 4.82 -0.91
CA GLU A 261 27.62 4.99 -0.01
C GLU A 261 28.19 3.64 0.47
N LYS A 262 27.33 2.66 0.74
CA LYS A 262 27.75 1.30 1.11
C LYS A 262 28.38 0.54 -0.06
N ASP A 263 27.85 0.74 -1.28
CA ASP A 263 28.40 0.16 -2.50
C ASP A 263 29.76 0.79 -2.87
N GLN A 264 29.98 2.07 -2.55
CA GLN A 264 31.27 2.77 -2.70
C GLN A 264 32.33 2.23 -1.72
N LYS A 265 32.01 2.18 -0.42
CA LYS A 265 32.92 1.64 0.62
C LYS A 265 33.30 0.17 0.43
N LYS A 266 32.47 -0.61 -0.28
CA LYS A 266 32.76 -2.01 -0.61
C LYS A 266 33.70 -2.16 -1.82
N LYS A 267 33.73 -1.18 -2.73
CA LYS A 267 34.71 -1.13 -3.82
C LYS A 267 36.08 -0.69 -3.33
N ASP A 268 36.14 0.35 -2.49
CA ASP A 268 37.40 0.86 -1.94
C ASP A 268 38.12 -0.19 -1.04
N LYS A 269 37.36 -1.08 -0.40
CA LYS A 269 37.90 -2.17 0.43
C LYS A 269 38.34 -3.40 -0.39
N ALA A 270 37.83 -3.58 -1.60
CA ALA A 270 38.25 -4.66 -2.51
C ALA A 270 39.55 -4.31 -3.23
N ASP A 271 39.75 -3.03 -3.60
CA ASP A 271 40.99 -2.58 -4.23
C ASP A 271 42.19 -2.57 -3.26
N THR A 272 41.95 -2.45 -1.94
CA THR A 272 43.02 -2.52 -0.92
C THR A 272 43.51 -3.96 -0.66
N THR A 273 42.68 -4.98 -0.90
CA THR A 273 43.06 -6.40 -0.70
C THR A 273 43.81 -7.03 -1.88
N VAL A 274 43.73 -6.43 -3.08
CA VAL A 274 44.49 -6.90 -4.26
C VAL A 274 45.92 -6.34 -4.26
N ALA A 275 46.14 -5.17 -3.64
CA ALA A 275 47.47 -4.55 -3.52
C ALA A 275 48.38 -5.21 -2.46
N ALA A 276 47.85 -6.02 -1.54
CA ALA A 276 48.64 -6.75 -0.54
C ALA A 276 49.11 -8.14 -1.02
N SER A 277 48.56 -8.68 -2.11
CA SER A 277 48.95 -9.97 -2.68
C SER A 277 49.92 -9.88 -3.87
N GLU A 278 50.27 -8.68 -4.35
CA GLU A 278 51.26 -8.48 -5.43
C GLU A 278 52.65 -8.03 -4.95
N ALA A 279 52.87 -7.82 -3.64
CA ALA A 279 54.17 -7.38 -3.10
C ALA A 279 55.07 -8.51 -2.53
N ALA A 280 54.68 -9.79 -2.62
CA ALA A 280 55.44 -10.91 -2.07
C ALA A 280 56.23 -11.74 -3.12
N ALA A 281 56.32 -11.27 -4.37
CA ALA A 281 56.86 -12.07 -5.47
C ALA A 281 57.96 -11.37 -6.30
N VAL A 282 58.85 -10.57 -5.71
CA VAL A 282 60.14 -10.22 -6.35
C VAL A 282 61.22 -9.91 -5.29
N THR A 283 61.95 -10.93 -4.82
CA THR A 283 63.39 -10.83 -4.45
C THR A 283 63.97 -12.23 -4.22
N ALA A 284 64.57 -12.78 -5.28
CA ALA A 284 65.59 -13.84 -5.34
C ALA A 284 66.31 -13.54 -6.67
N GLU A 285 67.62 -13.43 -6.86
CA GLU A 285 68.87 -13.87 -6.19
C GLU A 285 69.96 -12.79 -6.54
N VAL A 286 71.14 -12.62 -5.93
CA VAL A 286 72.33 -13.50 -5.84
C VAL A 286 73.37 -12.82 -4.91
N ASN A 287 73.99 -13.56 -3.98
CA ASN A 287 75.47 -13.61 -3.82
C ASN A 287 75.91 -14.58 -2.71
N ASP A 288 76.98 -15.28 -3.03
CA ASP A 288 77.58 -16.45 -2.39
C ASP A 288 78.68 -16.10 -1.37
N GLU A 289 79.02 -17.09 -0.54
CA GLU A 289 80.18 -17.29 0.35
C GLU A 289 80.36 -16.48 1.67
N GLN A 290 80.17 -17.16 2.81
CA GLN A 290 81.28 -17.69 3.66
C GLN A 290 80.75 -18.42 4.94
N LYS A 291 81.29 -19.63 5.18
CA LYS A 291 81.21 -20.49 6.42
C LYS A 291 82.18 -19.90 7.51
N PRO A 292 82.26 -20.31 8.81
CA PRO A 292 81.78 -21.59 9.37
C PRO A 292 81.33 -21.76 10.85
N THR A 293 80.68 -22.93 11.12
CA THR A 293 80.68 -23.82 12.33
C THR A 293 80.38 -23.20 13.71
N SER A 294 79.65 -23.76 14.68
CA SER A 294 79.16 -25.09 15.11
C SER A 294 78.05 -24.83 16.16
N VAL A 295 77.06 -25.67 16.46
CA VAL A 295 77.04 -26.74 17.50
C VAL A 295 75.57 -27.18 17.65
N LEU A 296 75.40 -28.49 17.90
CA LEU A 296 74.24 -29.32 18.28
C LEU A 296 73.10 -28.67 19.09
N ASP A 297 71.85 -29.07 18.85
CA ASP A 297 71.18 -30.08 19.68
C ASP A 297 69.84 -30.59 19.10
N LEU A 298 69.57 -31.86 19.41
CA LEU A 298 68.45 -32.71 18.99
C LEU A 298 67.16 -32.41 19.79
N ASN A 299 66.01 -32.58 19.14
CA ASN A 299 64.80 -33.32 19.61
C ASN A 299 63.60 -32.90 18.74
N GLU A 300 63.15 -33.71 17.78
CA GLU A 300 62.21 -34.85 17.90
C GLU A 300 60.73 -34.46 18.11
N HIS A 301 59.92 -35.10 17.26
CA HIS A 301 58.50 -35.44 17.36
C HIS A 301 57.43 -34.50 16.77
N ASP A 302 56.87 -35.03 15.68
CA ASP A 302 55.59 -34.75 15.04
C ASP A 302 54.43 -34.69 16.06
N GLU A 303 53.37 -33.96 15.71
CA GLU A 303 52.01 -34.52 15.56
C GLU A 303 51.10 -33.42 15.00
N ASN A 304 50.18 -33.88 14.16
CA ASN A 304 49.30 -33.09 13.32
C ASN A 304 47.90 -33.10 13.97
N VAL A 305 46.94 -32.43 13.32
CA VAL A 305 45.49 -32.71 13.39
C VAL A 305 44.62 -31.85 14.34
N ASN A 306 43.90 -30.93 13.69
CA ASN A 306 42.53 -30.46 13.92
C ASN A 306 42.12 -29.88 15.28
N GLU A 307 42.08 -28.55 15.33
CA GLU A 307 41.15 -27.84 16.20
C GLU A 307 39.95 -27.35 15.37
N SER A 308 38.82 -28.00 15.63
CA SER A 308 37.51 -27.78 15.05
C SER A 308 36.88 -26.46 15.52
N LEU A 309 36.20 -25.81 14.58
CA LEU A 309 35.47 -24.55 14.66
C LEU A 309 34.17 -24.65 15.51
N ASP A 310 34.23 -25.21 16.71
CA ASP A 310 33.07 -25.34 17.61
C ASP A 310 33.25 -24.64 18.97
N ASP A 311 34.45 -24.16 19.30
CA ASP A 311 34.71 -23.39 20.55
C ASP A 311 34.48 -21.86 20.43
N LEU A 312 34.04 -21.37 19.26
CA LEU A 312 33.79 -19.93 19.05
C LEU A 312 32.32 -19.51 19.17
N LEU A 313 31.40 -20.46 19.41
CA LEU A 313 29.99 -20.19 19.66
C LEU A 313 29.63 -20.70 21.06
N GLY A 314 30.04 -19.91 22.07
CA GLY A 314 29.75 -20.15 23.47
C GLY A 314 28.28 -20.50 23.71
N GLY A 315 28.08 -21.71 24.22
CA GLY A 315 26.92 -22.07 25.00
C GLY A 315 27.19 -21.69 26.46
N ASP A 316 26.41 -20.73 26.96
CA ASP A 316 26.21 -20.58 28.40
C ASP A 316 24.77 -21.02 28.71
N ASP A 317 24.65 -22.28 29.12
CA ASP A 317 23.54 -22.79 29.91
C ASP A 317 23.61 -22.17 31.30
N LEU A 318 22.56 -21.48 31.75
CA LEU A 318 22.25 -21.26 33.17
C LEU A 318 20.84 -20.66 33.29
N THR A 319 19.83 -21.53 33.40
CA THR A 319 18.71 -21.50 34.37
C THR A 319 17.53 -22.33 33.84
N ASP A 320 17.41 -23.57 34.30
CA ASP A 320 16.14 -24.29 34.36
C ASP A 320 16.19 -25.31 35.50
N ASP A 321 16.24 -24.78 36.72
CA ASP A 321 15.95 -25.51 37.96
C ASP A 321 15.07 -24.61 38.83
N LEU A 322 13.80 -24.46 38.45
CA LEU A 322 12.80 -23.77 39.28
C LEU A 322 11.35 -24.09 38.93
N PHE A 323 11.03 -25.36 38.65
CA PHE A 323 9.66 -25.89 38.82
C PHE A 323 9.72 -27.40 39.13
N SER A 324 9.99 -27.71 40.40
CA SER A 324 9.41 -28.85 41.14
C SER A 324 8.42 -28.29 42.16
#